data_AF-A0A0M0JJX9-F1
#
_entry.id   AF-A0A0M0JJX9-F1
#
_cell.length_a   1.000
_cell.length_b   1.000
_cell.length_c   1.000
_cell.angle_alpha   90.00
_cell.angle_beta   90.00
_cell.angle_gamma   90.00
#
_symmetry.space_group_name_H-M   'P 1'
#
loop_
_entity.id
_entity.type
_entity.pdbx_description
1 polymer ?
#
loop_
_entity_poly.entity_id
_entity_poly.type
_entity_poly.pdbx_seq_one_letter_code
_entity_poly.pdbx_strand_id
1 'polypeptide(L)' 'MPTQKFFNEDMGVPMRMVPDYTTLSCKFQFGVAPTAEDEAEARSVPCFAACPASGELRATLTQCHTMGPMAGEVGR' A
#
# COMPACT_ATOMS: atom_id res chain seq x y z
N MET A 1 1.53 -0.36 -2.52
CA MET A 1 1.55 -0.06 -1.06
C MET A 1 0.56 1.07 -0.73
N PRO A 2 -0.33 0.98 0.30
CA PRO A 2 -1.37 2.00 0.52
C PRO A 2 -0.85 3.42 0.79
N THR A 3 0.08 3.59 1.73
CA THR A 3 0.69 4.90 2.02
C THR A 3 1.44 5.45 0.82
N GLN A 4 2.18 4.60 0.12
CA GLN A 4 2.89 5.00 -1.08
C GLN A 4 1.96 5.47 -2.19
N LYS A 5 0.87 4.73 -2.44
CA LYS A 5 -0.18 5.09 -3.42
C LYS A 5 -0.73 6.48 -3.11
N PHE A 6 -1.07 6.74 -1.84
CA PHE A 6 -1.58 8.04 -1.40
C PHE A 6 -0.66 9.21 -1.74
N PHE A 7 0.64 9.09 -1.45
CA PHE A 7 1.58 10.16 -1.78
C PHE A 7 1.74 10.36 -3.29
N ASN A 8 1.85 9.28 -4.06
CA ASN A 8 2.13 9.37 -5.50
C ASN A 8 0.89 9.77 -6.33
N GLU A 9 -0.30 9.28 -5.97
CA GLU A 9 -1.53 9.48 -6.76
C GLU A 9 -2.41 10.61 -6.20
N ASP A 10 -2.68 10.61 -4.90
CA ASP A 10 -3.61 11.57 -4.29
C ASP A 10 -2.93 12.91 -3.94
N MET A 11 -1.71 12.87 -3.37
CA MET A 11 -0.95 14.10 -3.06
C MET A 11 -0.12 14.62 -4.24
N GLY A 12 0.15 13.78 -5.25
CA GLY A 12 1.03 14.13 -6.38
C GLY A 12 2.50 14.35 -5.98
N VAL A 13 2.95 13.76 -4.87
CA VAL A 13 4.33 13.83 -4.40
C VAL A 13 5.01 12.48 -4.64
N PRO A 14 5.97 12.40 -5.58
CA PRO A 14 6.70 11.16 -5.81
C PRO A 14 7.34 10.66 -4.51
N MET A 15 7.02 9.44 -4.09
CA MET A 15 7.51 8.90 -2.82
C MET A 15 7.77 7.40 -2.90
N ARG A 16 8.96 6.97 -2.49
CA ARG A 16 9.36 5.57 -2.37
C ARG A 16 9.54 5.19 -0.90
N MET A 17 8.87 4.13 -0.45
CA MET A 17 9.07 3.53 0.87
C MET A 17 10.14 2.44 0.74
N VAL A 18 11.17 2.49 1.58
CA VAL A 18 12.21 1.46 1.66
C VAL A 18 12.20 0.83 3.05
N PRO A 19 11.88 -0.47 3.16
CA PRO A 19 11.81 -1.16 4.45
C PRO A 19 13.21 -1.47 5.01
N ASP A 20 13.34 -1.39 6.33
CA ASP A 20 14.45 -1.95 7.10
C ASP A 20 13.89 -3.06 7.99
N TYR A 21 14.09 -4.31 7.56
CA TYR A 21 13.55 -5.50 8.24
C TYR A 21 14.29 -5.86 9.53
N THR A 22 15.46 -5.28 9.80
CA THR A 22 16.21 -5.51 11.04
C THR A 22 15.61 -4.70 12.19
N THR A 23 15.26 -3.45 11.89
CA THR A 23 14.69 -2.49 12.85
C THR A 23 13.16 -2.43 12.81
N LEU A 24 12.54 -3.14 11.86
CA LEU A 24 11.11 -3.10 11.55
C LEU A 24 10.62 -1.68 11.24
N SER A 25 11.47 -0.86 10.62
CA SER A 25 11.18 0.52 10.24
C SER A 25 11.05 0.67 8.72
N CYS A 26 10.58 1.83 8.25
CA CYS A 26 10.50 2.16 6.83
C CYS A 26 10.99 3.58 6.59
N LYS A 27 11.94 3.77 5.68
CA LYS A 27 12.44 5.09 5.27
C LYS A 27 11.63 5.61 4.09
N PHE A 28 11.16 6.86 4.17
CA PHE A 28 10.49 7.51 3.05
C PHE A 28 11.49 8.31 2.23
N GLN A 29 11.48 8.11 0.93
CA GLN A 29 12.29 8.84 -0.04
C GLN A 29 11.36 9.67 -0.92
N PHE A 30 11.29 10.97 -0.64
CA PHE A 30 10.52 11.92 -1.45
C PHE A 30 11.28 12.27 -2.74
N GLY A 31 10.54 12.61 -3.80
CA GLY A 31 11.08 12.89 -5.13
C GLY A 31 11.42 11.64 -5.95
N VAL A 32 11.20 10.45 -5.41
CA VAL A 32 11.50 9.17 -6.07
C VAL A 32 10.23 8.34 -6.14
N ALA A 33 9.77 8.01 -7.35
CA ALA A 33 8.66 7.08 -7.51
C ALA A 33 9.12 5.63 -7.25
N PRO A 34 8.25 4.76 -6.70
CA PRO A 34 8.55 3.34 -6.58
C PRO A 34 8.67 2.67 -7.96
N THR A 35 9.53 1.67 -8.06
CA THR A 35 9.61 0.80 -9.23
C THR A 35 8.58 -0.32 -9.14
N ALA A 36 8.35 -1.02 -10.25
CA ALA A 36 7.51 -2.22 -10.26
C ALA A 36 8.09 -3.34 -9.37
N GLU A 37 9.42 -3.43 -9.28
CA GLU A 37 10.13 -4.39 -8.45
C GLU A 37 9.96 -4.09 -6.95
N ASP A 38 10.04 -2.81 -6.55
CA ASP A 38 9.74 -2.38 -5.17
C ASP A 38 8.36 -2.82 -4.72
N GLU A 39 7.38 -2.58 -5.59
CA GLU A 39 5.99 -2.91 -5.36
C GLU A 39 5.79 -4.44 -5.29
N ALA A 40 6.54 -5.21 -6.08
CA ALA A 40 6.50 -6.68 -6.05
C ALA A 40 7.14 -7.24 -4.77
N GLU A 41 8.31 -6.73 -4.37
CA GLU A 41 8.99 -7.11 -3.13
C GLU A 41 8.09 -6.83 -1.92
N ALA A 42 7.53 -5.63 -1.84
CA ALA A 42 6.60 -5.22 -0.79
C ALA A 42 5.36 -6.10 -0.67
N ARG A 43 4.86 -6.66 -1.78
CA ARG A 43 3.73 -7.63 -1.78
C ARG A 43 4.15 -9.05 -1.43
N SER A 44 5.41 -9.40 -1.65
CA SER A 44 5.94 -10.74 -1.40
C SER A 44 6.20 -11.00 0.09
N VAL A 45 6.36 -9.95 0.89
CA VAL A 45 6.55 -10.08 2.34
C VAL A 45 5.22 -10.34 3.07
N PRO A 46 5.24 -11.12 4.16
CA PRO A 46 4.02 -11.61 4.80
C PRO A 46 3.18 -10.53 5.51
N CYS A 47 3.59 -9.25 5.49
CA CYS A 47 2.80 -8.18 6.13
C CYS A 47 1.41 -7.99 5.50
N PHE A 48 1.23 -8.41 4.24
CA PHE A 48 -0.07 -8.42 3.55
C PHE A 48 -0.70 -9.82 3.43
N ALA A 49 -0.11 -10.85 4.03
CA ALA A 49 -0.65 -12.21 3.96
C ALA A 49 -1.98 -12.37 4.73
N ALA A 50 -2.23 -11.51 5.73
CA ALA A 50 -3.40 -11.59 6.59
C ALA A 50 -4.70 -11.13 5.91
N CYS A 51 -4.63 -10.07 5.09
CA CYS A 51 -5.77 -9.51 4.38
C CYS A 51 -5.33 -9.02 2.99
N PRO A 52 -5.86 -9.58 1.89
CA PRO A 52 -5.52 -9.12 0.55
C PRO A 52 -6.03 -7.70 0.32
N ALA A 53 -5.19 -6.84 -0.25
CA ALA A 53 -5.53 -5.45 -0.54
C ALA A 53 -6.59 -5.29 -1.65
N SER A 54 -6.75 -6.32 -2.51
CA SER A 54 -7.76 -6.37 -3.56
C SER A 54 -8.99 -7.13 -3.05
N GLY A 55 -10.15 -6.48 -3.11
CA GLY A 55 -11.40 -6.88 -2.45
C GLY A 55 -12.11 -8.15 -2.96
N GLU A 56 -11.39 -9.18 -3.39
CA GLU A 56 -11.99 -10.44 -3.85
C GLU A 56 -12.27 -11.42 -2.69
N LEU A 57 -11.58 -11.31 -1.55
CA LEU A 57 -11.89 -12.12 -0.34
C LEU A 57 -13.02 -11.51 0.51
N ARG A 58 -14.07 -10.99 -0.13
CA ARG A 58 -15.23 -10.35 0.53
C ARG A 58 -16.09 -11.30 1.39
N ALA A 59 -15.92 -12.61 1.29
CA ALA A 59 -16.90 -13.57 1.81
C ALA A 59 -16.43 -14.47 2.96
N THR A 60 -15.13 -14.54 3.28
CA THR A 60 -14.61 -15.62 4.14
C THR A 60 -13.80 -15.20 5.37
N LEU A 61 -13.29 -13.96 5.45
CA LEU A 61 -12.49 -13.49 6.59
C LEU A 61 -13.22 -12.38 7.35
N THR A 62 -13.92 -12.74 8.42
CA THR A 62 -14.74 -11.86 9.29
C THR A 62 -13.94 -10.78 10.03
N GLN A 63 -12.63 -10.66 9.80
CA GLN A 63 -11.71 -9.82 10.57
C GLN A 63 -10.85 -8.87 9.72
N CYS A 64 -11.09 -8.81 8.40
CA CYS A 64 -10.43 -7.84 7.55
C CYS A 64 -11.22 -6.53 7.51
N HIS A 65 -10.58 -5.43 7.92
CA HIS A 65 -11.15 -4.10 7.73
C HIS A 65 -11.12 -3.71 6.26
N THR A 66 -12.22 -3.13 5.79
CA THR A 66 -12.27 -2.51 4.47
C THR A 66 -11.39 -1.27 4.48
N MET A 67 -10.40 -1.20 3.59
CA MET A 67 -9.99 0.10 3.09
C MET A 67 -11.20 0.65 2.35
N GLY A 68 -11.90 1.62 2.95
CA GLY A 68 -12.96 2.34 2.26
C GLY A 68 -12.41 2.97 0.97
N PRO A 69 -13.27 3.47 0.07
CA PRO A 69 -12.79 4.28 -1.05
C PRO A 69 -11.88 5.38 -0.48
N MET A 70 -10.61 5.38 -0.88
CA MET A 70 -9.72 6.52 -0.67
C MET A 70 -10.47 7.70 -1.27
N ALA A 71 -10.83 8.69 -0.45
CA ALA A 71 -11.75 9.76 -0.81
C ALA A 71 -11.26 10.48 -2.08
N GLY A 72 -11.82 10.11 -3.24
CA GLY A 72 -11.30 10.54 -4.53
C GLY A 72 -12.00 9.98 -5.78
N GLU A 73 -12.85 8.95 -5.67
CA GLU A 73 -13.69 8.50 -6.81
C GLU A 73 -15.16 8.90 -6.57
N VAL A 74 -15.58 9.94 -7.28
CA VAL A 74 -16.89 10.63 -7.27
C VAL A 74 -17.97 9.83 -8.01
N GLY A 75 -19.22 9.83 -7.52
CA GLY A 75 -20.37 9.55 -8.40
C GLY A 75 -21.72 9.23 -7.76
N ARG A 76 -22.52 10.28 -7.55
CA ARG A 76 -23.98 10.37 -7.23
C ARG A 76 -24.44 10.11 -5.80
#